data_AF-A0A4Y2DVR3-F1
#
_entry.id   AF-A0A4Y2DVR3-F1
#
_cell.length_a   1.000
_cell.length_b   1.000
_cell.length_c   1.000
_cell.angle_alpha   90.00
_cell.angle_beta   90.00
_cell.angle_gamma   90.00
#
_symmetry.space_group_name_H-M   'P 1'
#
loop_
_entity.id
_entity.type
_entity.pdbx_description
1 polymer ?
#
loop_
_entity_poly.entity_id
_entity_poly.type
_entity_poly.pdbx_seq_one_letter_code
_entity_poly.pdbx_strand_id
1 'polypeptide(L)'
;MSLMIVMIILPPDPDIVTDDEEIDDACTSIEHGHAIFDEKLQEEAAGSIEILKEKNDAEFISTPKWTNRTPKFSSAPESFYNENHKKITDMISGKSPLELFEMMAENMIAQAVEESNKYAGQKNNHDFCLKIGEFKQFLGVIFYSGYHILPREKMYWENVPDTGTTLVSQAMSRKRYFDIKKYLHFNDNTAIDSDRYYKVRPIYILLNEALQKFGVFAEHLSIDERMVRYFGRHGCKMYMKGKPVKFGYKLWILSSFDGYPFHIIPYQGAQKENGSENSSERLDKDMKSKKEKKPYPKQ
;
A
#
# COMPACT_ATOMS: atom_id res chain seq x y z
N MET A 1 -2.25 14.46 21.14
CA MET A 1 -3.02 14.92 19.96
C MET A 1 -2.44 14.22 18.74
N SER A 2 -3.24 13.45 17.99
CA SER A 2 -2.76 12.82 16.76
C SER A 2 -2.84 13.82 15.60
N LEU A 3 -1.70 14.16 15.01
CA LEU A 3 -1.62 15.03 13.84
C LEU A 3 -2.07 14.24 12.60
N MET A 4 -3.38 14.24 12.39
CA MET A 4 -4.02 13.60 11.25
C MET A 4 -3.70 14.41 9.98
N ILE A 5 -2.62 14.04 9.27
CA ILE A 5 -2.35 14.57 7.92
C ILE A 5 -3.46 14.05 7.00
N VAL A 6 -4.50 14.86 6.83
CA VAL A 6 -5.56 14.61 5.86
C VAL A 6 -5.06 15.10 4.51
N MET A 7 -4.42 14.21 3.75
CA MET A 7 -4.16 14.46 2.33
C MET A 7 -5.51 14.48 1.61
N ILE A 8 -6.12 15.67 1.53
CA ILE A 8 -7.38 15.88 0.80
C ILE A 8 -7.06 15.84 -0.69
N ILE A 9 -7.12 14.63 -1.25
CA ILE A 9 -7.27 14.47 -2.69
C ILE A 9 -8.64 15.08 -3.03
N LEU A 10 -8.61 16.27 -3.61
CA LEU A 10 -9.77 16.91 -4.21
C LEU A 10 -10.28 16.02 -5.36
N PRO A 11 -11.59 15.92 -5.59
CA PRO A 11 -12.08 15.31 -6.82
C PRO A 11 -11.55 16.12 -8.03
N PRO A 12 -11.26 15.48 -9.17
CA PRO A 12 -11.01 16.21 -10.41
C PRO A 12 -12.24 17.06 -10.77
N ASP A 13 -12.02 18.18 -11.46
CA ASP A 13 -13.11 18.98 -12.03
C ASP A 13 -14.01 18.08 -12.92
N PRO A 14 -15.34 18.31 -12.95
CA PRO A 14 -16.27 17.46 -13.70
C PRO A 14 -16.00 17.40 -15.20
N ASP A 15 -15.27 18.39 -15.73
CA ASP A 15 -14.88 18.49 -17.15
C ASP A 15 -13.50 17.85 -17.44
N ILE A 16 -12.80 17.30 -16.44
CA ILE A 16 -11.58 16.51 -16.65
C ILE A 16 -11.97 15.05 -16.81
N VAL A 17 -12.17 14.65 -18.06
CA VAL A 17 -12.14 13.24 -18.47
C VAL A 17 -10.75 12.69 -18.12
N THR A 18 -10.66 11.86 -17.09
CA THR A 18 -9.43 11.09 -16.77
C THR A 18 -9.38 9.73 -17.44
N ASP A 19 -10.42 9.40 -18.21
CA ASP A 19 -10.59 8.14 -18.95
C ASP A 19 -10.55 8.43 -20.47
N ASP A 20 -9.54 9.16 -20.95
CA ASP A 20 -9.08 9.06 -22.35
C ASP A 20 -8.03 7.92 -22.44
N GLU A 21 -8.39 6.74 -21.95
CA GLU A 21 -7.88 5.53 -22.60
C GLU A 21 -8.78 5.31 -23.81
N GLU A 22 -8.26 5.69 -24.98
CA GLU A 22 -8.77 5.25 -26.27
C GLU A 22 -8.63 3.72 -26.28
N ILE A 23 -9.70 3.03 -25.85
CA ILE A 23 -9.80 1.58 -25.88
C ILE A 23 -9.86 1.21 -27.36
N ASP A 24 -8.78 0.63 -27.87
CA ASP A 24 -8.80 -0.03 -29.18
C ASP A 24 -9.90 -1.10 -29.15
N ASP A 25 -10.91 -0.91 -29.99
CA ASP A 25 -12.20 -1.62 -29.96
C ASP A 25 -12.05 -3.03 -30.59
N ALA A 26 -11.19 -3.85 -29.98
CA ALA A 26 -10.66 -5.08 -30.54
C ALA A 26 -10.77 -6.29 -29.58
N CYS A 27 -11.87 -6.40 -28.82
CA CYS A 27 -12.41 -7.69 -28.31
C CYS A 27 -13.83 -7.55 -27.70
N THR A 28 -14.77 -6.92 -28.40
CA THR A 28 -16.20 -6.90 -28.03
C THR A 28 -16.97 -8.10 -28.59
N SER A 29 -16.77 -9.26 -28.00
CA SER A 29 -17.79 -10.32 -27.87
C SER A 29 -17.52 -11.04 -26.54
N ILE A 30 -18.47 -11.14 -25.61
CA ILE A 30 -19.67 -11.97 -25.71
C ILE A 30 -20.91 -11.28 -25.07
N GLU A 31 -22.07 -11.83 -25.39
CA GLU A 31 -23.42 -11.26 -25.29
C GLU A 31 -24.00 -11.05 -23.88
N HIS A 32 -25.15 -10.37 -23.85
CA HIS A 32 -25.96 -10.12 -22.66
C HIS A 32 -26.51 -11.45 -22.08
N GLY A 33 -26.12 -11.79 -20.85
CA GLY A 33 -26.61 -12.96 -20.13
C GLY A 33 -27.31 -12.62 -18.81
N HIS A 34 -28.62 -12.85 -18.75
CA HIS A 34 -29.41 -12.73 -17.51
C HIS A 34 -28.93 -13.72 -16.43
N ALA A 35 -29.00 -13.31 -15.16
CA ALA A 35 -28.70 -14.20 -14.05
C ALA A 35 -29.77 -15.30 -13.90
N ILE A 36 -29.37 -16.56 -14.02
CA ILE A 36 -30.15 -17.73 -13.61
C ILE A 36 -29.24 -18.63 -12.75
N PHE A 37 -29.76 -19.04 -11.59
CA PHE A 37 -29.20 -20.11 -10.77
C PHE A 37 -29.56 -21.46 -11.39
N ASP A 38 -28.60 -22.37 -11.55
CA ASP A 38 -28.90 -23.80 -11.32
C ASP A 38 -27.65 -24.63 -10.98
N GLU A 39 -27.91 -25.85 -10.53
CA GLU A 39 -27.08 -26.76 -9.75
C GLU A 39 -26.69 -28.02 -10.56
N LYS A 40 -25.38 -28.36 -10.68
CA LYS A 40 -24.81 -29.74 -10.70
C LYS A 40 -23.32 -29.84 -11.13
N LEU A 41 -22.50 -30.35 -10.19
CA LEU A 41 -21.64 -31.56 -10.22
C LEU A 41 -20.75 -31.99 -11.43
N GLN A 42 -19.63 -32.64 -11.03
CA GLN A 42 -18.65 -33.50 -11.76
C GLN A 42 -17.51 -32.78 -12.54
N GLU A 43 -16.25 -32.91 -12.11
CA GLU A 43 -15.21 -33.94 -12.48
C GLU A 43 -14.69 -33.73 -13.92
N GLU A 44 -13.41 -33.75 -14.29
CA GLU A 44 -12.10 -33.96 -13.63
C GLU A 44 -11.08 -32.97 -14.30
N ALA A 45 -9.79 -32.79 -13.93
CA ALA A 45 -8.87 -33.48 -13.00
C ALA A 45 -7.96 -32.43 -12.30
N ALA A 46 -6.81 -32.82 -11.73
CA ALA A 46 -5.76 -31.91 -11.24
C ALA A 46 -4.33 -32.34 -11.67
N GLY A 47 -3.54 -31.37 -12.16
CA GLY A 47 -2.10 -31.53 -12.40
C GLY A 47 -1.28 -31.00 -11.22
N SER A 48 -0.55 -31.89 -10.54
CA SER A 48 0.24 -31.56 -9.34
C SER A 48 1.55 -30.84 -9.66
N ILE A 49 1.91 -29.83 -8.86
CA ILE A 49 3.29 -29.35 -8.74
C ILE A 49 3.73 -29.57 -7.29
N GLU A 50 4.71 -30.45 -7.09
CA GLU A 50 5.30 -30.71 -5.79
C GLU A 50 6.26 -29.58 -5.40
N ILE A 51 5.99 -28.93 -4.26
CA ILE A 51 7.00 -28.12 -3.58
C ILE A 51 7.67 -29.01 -2.53
N LEU A 52 8.97 -29.24 -2.72
CA LEU A 52 9.82 -30.01 -1.80
C LEU A 52 9.74 -29.43 -0.38
N LYS A 53 9.07 -30.14 0.52
CA LYS A 53 9.08 -29.82 1.96
C LYS A 53 10.42 -30.23 2.55
N GLU A 54 11.22 -29.25 2.95
CA GLU A 54 12.25 -29.50 3.96
C GLU A 54 11.58 -30.02 5.23
N LYS A 55 12.10 -31.13 5.75
CA LYS A 55 11.59 -31.76 6.97
C LYS A 55 12.19 -31.07 8.18
N ASN A 56 11.37 -30.26 8.88
CA ASN A 56 11.13 -30.29 10.33
C ASN A 56 10.36 -29.02 10.73
N ASP A 57 9.70 -29.06 11.89
CA ASP A 57 8.80 -28.05 12.48
C ASP A 57 7.31 -28.20 12.10
N ALA A 58 6.82 -29.44 12.19
CA ALA A 58 5.39 -29.76 12.18
C ALA A 58 4.80 -29.79 13.61
N GLU A 59 4.85 -28.67 14.34
CA GLU A 59 4.15 -28.51 15.61
C GLU A 59 2.92 -27.59 15.48
N PHE A 60 1.74 -28.22 15.52
CA PHE A 60 0.46 -27.66 15.97
C PHE A 60 0.06 -26.23 15.54
N ILE A 61 -0.24 -26.05 14.24
CA ILE A 61 -1.27 -25.05 13.85
C ILE A 61 -2.65 -25.63 14.16
N SER A 62 -3.04 -25.64 15.44
CA SER A 62 -4.43 -25.91 15.82
C SER A 62 -5.30 -24.75 15.34
N THR A 63 -6.47 -25.04 14.74
CA THR A 63 -7.43 -23.98 14.39
C THR A 63 -7.84 -23.21 15.65
N PRO A 64 -7.70 -21.88 15.68
CA PRO A 64 -7.89 -21.10 16.90
C PRO A 64 -9.35 -21.17 17.35
N LYS A 65 -9.59 -21.82 18.49
CA LYS A 65 -10.92 -21.84 19.12
C LYS A 65 -11.15 -20.51 19.85
N TRP A 66 -12.07 -19.70 19.32
CA TRP A 66 -12.59 -18.53 20.02
C TRP A 66 -13.18 -18.95 21.36
N THR A 67 -12.78 -18.27 22.44
CA THR A 67 -13.34 -18.49 23.78
C THR A 67 -13.60 -17.16 24.47
N ASN A 68 -14.71 -17.07 25.23
CA ASN A 68 -15.04 -15.90 26.05
C ASN A 68 -14.22 -15.87 27.36
N ARG A 69 -12.91 -16.14 27.27
CA ARG A 69 -11.96 -16.11 28.38
C ARG A 69 -11.09 -14.88 28.24
N THR A 70 -10.76 -14.22 29.35
CA THR A 70 -9.72 -13.20 29.37
C THR A 70 -8.41 -13.82 28.85
N PRO A 71 -7.80 -13.31 27.77
CA PRO A 71 -6.55 -13.84 27.26
C PRO A 71 -5.47 -13.73 28.33
N LYS A 72 -4.78 -14.85 28.60
CA LYS A 72 -3.56 -14.85 29.41
C LYS A 72 -2.39 -14.62 28.46
N PHE A 73 -1.92 -13.38 28.40
CA PHE A 73 -0.71 -13.05 27.65
C PHE A 73 0.50 -13.57 28.43
N SER A 74 1.39 -14.28 27.75
CA SER A 74 2.79 -14.35 28.19
C SER A 74 3.39 -12.96 27.98
N SER A 75 3.81 -12.30 29.05
CA SER A 75 4.57 -11.06 28.91
C SER A 75 5.78 -11.31 28.01
N ALA A 76 5.95 -10.50 26.96
CA ALA A 76 7.21 -10.49 26.24
C ALA A 76 8.33 -10.17 27.26
N PRO A 77 9.52 -10.81 27.18
CA PRO A 77 10.62 -10.47 28.08
C PRO A 77 10.89 -8.97 28.00
N GLU A 78 10.80 -8.26 29.13
CA GLU A 78 10.97 -6.81 29.19
C GLU A 78 12.34 -6.38 28.64
N SER A 79 13.34 -7.25 28.76
CA SER A 79 14.65 -7.15 28.10
C SER A 79 14.56 -7.02 26.58
N PHE A 80 13.73 -7.83 25.89
CA PHE A 80 13.60 -7.79 24.43
C PHE A 80 13.02 -6.47 23.93
N TYR A 81 12.02 -5.92 24.64
CA TYR A 81 11.49 -4.59 24.34
C TYR A 81 12.58 -3.52 24.51
N ASN A 82 13.27 -3.52 25.66
CA ASN A 82 14.28 -2.53 26.00
C ASN A 82 15.51 -2.59 25.05
N GLU A 83 15.98 -3.77 24.69
CA GLU A 83 17.07 -3.97 23.72
C GLU A 83 16.70 -3.48 22.32
N ASN A 84 15.51 -3.85 21.81
CA ASN A 84 15.06 -3.41 20.50
C ASN A 84 14.78 -1.90 20.47
N HIS A 85 14.13 -1.36 21.52
CA HIS A 85 13.91 0.08 21.67
C HIS A 85 15.23 0.85 21.65
N LYS A 86 16.23 0.41 22.45
CA LYS A 86 17.56 1.01 22.46
C LYS A 86 18.22 0.94 21.08
N LYS A 87 18.23 -0.23 20.43
CA LYS A 87 18.82 -0.41 19.09
C LYS A 87 18.22 0.53 18.05
N ILE A 88 16.90 0.71 18.04
CA ILE A 88 16.22 1.65 17.13
C ILE A 88 16.55 3.09 17.52
N THR A 89 16.52 3.44 18.82
CA THR A 89 16.87 4.77 19.32
C THR A 89 18.28 5.18 18.90
N ASP A 90 19.26 4.31 19.10
CA ASP A 90 20.67 4.53 18.74
C ASP A 90 20.83 4.67 17.21
N MET A 91 20.04 3.94 16.40
CA MET A 91 20.04 4.02 14.93
C MET A 91 19.46 5.33 14.39
N ILE A 92 18.44 5.89 15.04
CA ILE A 92 17.75 7.12 14.62
C ILE A 92 18.29 8.39 15.31
N SER A 93 19.10 8.24 16.36
CA SER A 93 19.65 9.35 17.14
C SER A 93 20.46 10.32 16.27
N GLY A 94 20.27 11.62 16.52
CA GLY A 94 20.97 12.70 15.81
C GLY A 94 20.53 12.95 14.36
N LYS A 95 19.57 12.19 13.82
CA LYS A 95 19.11 12.34 12.43
C LYS A 95 18.03 13.40 12.28
N SER A 96 18.10 14.13 11.18
CA SER A 96 17.06 15.06 10.75
C SER A 96 15.80 14.32 10.24
N PRO A 97 14.62 14.97 10.22
CA PRO A 97 13.40 14.38 9.64
C PRO A 97 13.55 13.95 8.19
N LEU A 98 14.41 14.61 7.40
CA LEU A 98 14.70 14.23 6.02
C LEU A 98 15.48 12.91 5.96
N GLU A 99 16.55 12.76 6.73
CA GLU A 99 17.33 11.52 6.78
C GLU A 99 16.49 10.32 7.24
N LEU A 100 15.60 10.54 8.22
CA LEU A 100 14.67 9.51 8.69
C LEU A 100 13.67 9.10 7.60
N PHE A 101 13.14 10.06 6.84
CA PHE A 101 12.29 9.76 5.68
C PHE A 101 13.06 9.00 4.61
N GLU A 102 14.27 9.43 4.27
CA GLU A 102 15.09 8.79 3.24
C GLU A 102 15.46 7.36 3.64
N MET A 103 15.88 7.12 4.88
CA MET A 103 16.17 5.77 5.40
C MET A 103 14.97 4.80 5.33
N MET A 104 13.75 5.33 5.38
CA MET A 104 12.51 4.55 5.23
C MET A 104 12.10 4.38 3.77
N ALA A 105 12.33 5.40 2.93
CA ALA A 105 11.77 5.50 1.58
C ALA A 105 12.75 5.23 0.42
N GLU A 106 14.05 5.08 0.67
CA GLU A 106 15.10 4.90 -0.35
C GLU A 106 14.74 3.84 -1.40
N ASN A 107 14.42 2.62 -0.97
CA ASN A 107 14.06 1.53 -1.90
C ASN A 107 12.75 1.81 -2.65
N MET A 108 11.76 2.44 -2.00
CA MET A 108 10.49 2.81 -2.63
C MET A 108 10.68 3.91 -3.69
N ILE A 109 11.60 4.85 -3.43
CA ILE A 109 12.02 5.90 -4.36
C ILE A 109 12.75 5.30 -5.56
N ALA A 110 13.68 4.37 -5.33
CA ALA A 110 14.37 3.66 -6.41
C ALA A 110 13.39 2.90 -7.32
N GLN A 111 12.52 2.06 -6.72
CA GLN A 111 11.47 1.31 -7.42
C GLN A 111 10.56 2.23 -8.26
N ALA A 112 10.09 3.34 -7.68
CA ALA A 112 9.25 4.29 -8.39
C ALA A 112 9.97 4.96 -9.57
N VAL A 113 11.23 5.33 -9.41
CA VAL A 113 12.03 5.98 -10.48
C VAL A 113 12.30 5.01 -11.63
N GLU A 114 12.69 3.77 -11.32
CA GLU A 114 12.97 2.74 -12.33
C GLU A 114 11.72 2.42 -13.16
N GLU A 115 10.61 2.07 -12.50
CA GLU A 115 9.38 1.65 -13.18
C GLU A 115 8.68 2.81 -13.91
N SER A 116 8.80 4.05 -13.42
CA SER A 116 8.28 5.23 -14.14
C SER A 116 9.03 5.49 -15.46
N ASN A 117 10.36 5.32 -15.46
CA ASN A 117 11.16 5.45 -16.69
C ASN A 117 10.82 4.33 -17.68
N LYS A 118 10.72 3.09 -17.18
CA LYS A 118 10.34 1.92 -17.97
C LYS A 118 8.95 2.09 -18.61
N TYR A 119 7.96 2.55 -17.84
CA TYR A 119 6.62 2.84 -18.35
C TYR A 119 6.59 3.97 -19.38
N ALA A 120 7.38 5.03 -19.20
CA ALA A 120 7.48 6.09 -20.21
C ALA A 120 8.00 5.55 -21.56
N GLY A 121 8.99 4.65 -21.52
CA GLY A 121 9.44 3.90 -22.70
C GLY A 121 8.35 3.01 -23.32
N GLN A 122 7.55 2.32 -22.51
CA GLN A 122 6.39 1.53 -22.97
C GLN A 122 5.29 2.38 -23.63
N LYS A 123 5.23 3.69 -23.32
CA LYS A 123 4.35 4.67 -23.94
C LYS A 123 5.07 5.53 -24.99
N ASN A 124 6.11 4.98 -25.63
CA ASN A 124 6.91 5.58 -26.71
C ASN A 124 7.56 6.93 -26.39
N ASN A 125 7.78 7.23 -25.10
CA ASN A 125 8.46 8.45 -24.65
C ASN A 125 9.85 8.12 -24.09
N HIS A 126 10.79 7.83 -24.98
CA HIS A 126 12.18 7.48 -24.64
C HIS A 126 13.00 8.69 -24.13
N ASP A 127 12.54 9.92 -24.36
CA ASP A 127 13.17 11.14 -23.85
C ASP A 127 12.87 11.39 -22.36
N PHE A 128 11.90 10.68 -21.77
CA PHE A 128 11.59 10.79 -20.35
C PHE A 128 12.68 10.13 -19.51
N CYS A 129 13.44 10.95 -18.78
CA CYS A 129 14.42 10.51 -17.79
C CYS A 129 14.12 11.16 -16.44
N LEU A 130 13.47 10.44 -15.54
CA LEU A 130 13.28 10.78 -14.13
C LEU A 130 14.49 10.33 -13.31
N LYS A 131 14.99 11.19 -12.42
CA LYS A 131 16.13 10.91 -11.52
C LYS A 131 15.69 10.91 -10.06
N ILE A 132 16.42 10.20 -9.20
CA ILE A 132 16.13 10.10 -7.75
C ILE A 132 15.97 11.48 -7.08
N GLY A 133 16.89 12.42 -7.33
CA GLY A 133 16.81 13.77 -6.74
C GLY A 133 15.58 14.57 -7.21
N GLU A 134 15.20 14.40 -8.48
CA GLU A 134 14.01 15.04 -9.05
C GLU A 134 12.71 14.41 -8.52
N PHE A 135 12.67 13.09 -8.35
CA PHE A 135 11.54 12.42 -7.72
C PHE A 135 11.40 12.80 -6.24
N LYS A 136 12.51 13.02 -5.52
CA LYS A 136 12.49 13.62 -4.17
C LYS A 136 11.90 15.04 -4.17
N GLN A 137 12.21 15.87 -5.16
CA GLN A 137 11.56 17.19 -5.33
C GLN A 137 10.05 17.06 -5.59
N PHE A 138 9.64 16.14 -6.47
CA PHE A 138 8.23 15.85 -6.74
C PHE A 138 7.47 15.40 -5.47
N LEU A 139 8.06 14.50 -4.68
CA LEU A 139 7.51 14.10 -3.36
C LEU A 139 7.46 15.28 -2.39
N GLY A 140 8.46 16.17 -2.41
CA GLY A 140 8.45 17.42 -1.63
C GLY A 140 7.27 18.32 -1.97
N VAL A 141 6.94 18.48 -3.26
CA VAL A 141 5.74 19.22 -3.71
C VAL A 141 4.45 18.54 -3.23
N ILE A 142 4.37 17.20 -3.28
CA ILE A 142 3.23 16.45 -2.74
C ILE A 142 3.07 16.69 -1.23
N PHE A 143 4.14 16.56 -0.45
CA PHE A 143 4.10 16.80 1.01
C PHE A 143 3.74 18.26 1.35
N TYR A 144 4.24 19.22 0.59
CA TYR A 144 3.86 20.63 0.70
C TYR A 144 2.35 20.83 0.47
N SER A 145 1.82 20.26 -0.61
CA SER A 145 0.39 20.34 -0.94
C SER A 145 -0.53 19.67 0.10
N GLY A 146 0.01 18.78 0.94
CA GLY A 146 -0.71 18.10 2.00
C GLY A 146 -1.08 18.99 3.20
N TYR A 147 -0.40 20.13 3.39
CA TYR A 147 -0.73 21.10 4.44
C TYR A 147 -1.04 22.51 3.91
N HIS A 148 -0.43 22.91 2.78
CA HIS A 148 -0.75 24.17 2.09
C HIS A 148 -1.72 23.88 0.95
N ILE A 149 -3.01 23.74 1.25
CA ILE A 149 -4.03 23.31 0.28
C ILE A 149 -4.52 24.50 -0.57
N LEU A 150 -4.35 24.43 -1.90
CA LEU A 150 -4.97 25.33 -2.87
C LEU A 150 -6.19 24.70 -3.55
N PRO A 151 -7.18 25.49 -4.03
CA PRO A 151 -8.40 24.97 -4.67
C PRO A 151 -8.16 24.11 -5.91
N ARG A 152 -7.07 24.34 -6.65
CA ARG A 152 -6.67 23.53 -7.81
C ARG A 152 -5.16 23.33 -7.80
N GLU A 153 -4.71 22.12 -8.11
CA GLU A 153 -3.28 21.76 -8.13
C GLU A 153 -2.43 22.65 -9.05
N LYS A 154 -2.98 23.14 -10.16
CA LYS A 154 -2.26 24.03 -11.09
C LYS A 154 -1.87 25.40 -10.48
N MET A 155 -2.48 25.79 -9.34
CA MET A 155 -2.32 27.12 -8.74
C MET A 155 -0.99 27.32 -8.02
N TYR A 156 -0.30 26.27 -7.57
CA TYR A 156 1.05 26.41 -6.98
C TYR A 156 2.06 27.04 -7.95
N TRP A 157 1.77 27.00 -9.26
CA TRP A 157 2.57 27.60 -10.35
C TRP A 157 1.89 28.78 -11.04
N GLU A 158 0.83 29.35 -10.47
CA GLU A 158 0.30 30.65 -10.92
C GLU A 158 1.24 31.78 -10.47
N ASN A 159 1.21 32.91 -11.19
CA ASN A 159 2.01 34.10 -10.88
C ASN A 159 1.21 35.14 -10.05
N VAL A 160 0.01 34.79 -9.58
CA VAL A 160 -0.84 35.71 -8.81
C VAL A 160 -0.44 35.68 -7.33
N PRO A 161 -0.44 36.82 -6.61
CA PRO A 161 0.16 36.91 -5.27
C PRO A 161 -0.52 36.10 -4.17
N ASP A 162 -1.78 35.70 -4.37
CA ASP A 162 -2.62 35.00 -3.40
C ASP A 162 -2.56 33.47 -3.50
N THR A 163 -2.07 32.92 -4.61
CA THR A 163 -1.99 31.46 -4.84
C THR A 163 -0.62 30.98 -5.32
N GLY A 164 0.14 31.84 -5.99
CA GLY A 164 1.45 31.52 -6.55
C GLY A 164 2.46 31.14 -5.47
N THR A 165 3.01 29.93 -5.55
CA THR A 165 3.90 29.39 -4.52
C THR A 165 5.34 29.34 -5.03
N THR A 166 6.13 30.38 -4.72
CA THR A 166 7.54 30.49 -5.11
C THR A 166 8.37 29.25 -4.75
N LEU A 167 8.13 28.64 -3.58
CA LEU A 167 8.81 27.43 -3.15
C LEU A 167 8.59 26.25 -4.13
N VAL A 168 7.36 26.08 -4.63
CA VAL A 168 7.01 24.99 -5.55
C VAL A 168 7.48 25.30 -6.97
N SER A 169 7.29 26.53 -7.44
CA SER A 169 7.68 26.94 -8.80
C SER A 169 9.20 27.00 -9.01
N GLN A 170 9.98 27.28 -7.96
CA GLN A 170 11.44 27.17 -7.98
C GLN A 170 11.93 25.72 -7.87
N ALA A 171 11.22 24.86 -7.13
CA ALA A 171 11.62 23.45 -6.94
C ALA A 171 11.40 22.60 -8.20
N MET A 172 10.30 22.81 -8.93
CA MET A 172 9.96 22.04 -10.14
C MET A 172 9.04 22.83 -11.06
N SER A 173 9.22 22.74 -12.38
CA SER A 173 8.31 23.39 -13.33
C SER A 173 6.94 22.70 -13.38
N ARG A 174 5.87 23.47 -13.64
CA ARG A 174 4.50 22.95 -13.76
C ARG A 174 4.42 21.79 -14.75
N LYS A 175 5.03 21.96 -15.94
CA LYS A 175 5.05 20.92 -16.97
C LYS A 175 5.72 19.65 -16.44
N ARG A 176 6.91 19.75 -15.85
CA ARG A 176 7.65 18.58 -15.38
C ARG A 176 6.92 17.82 -14.26
N TYR A 177 6.25 18.55 -13.35
CA TYR A 177 5.41 17.92 -12.32
C TYR A 177 4.29 17.06 -12.93
N PHE A 178 3.56 17.60 -13.93
CA PHE A 178 2.51 16.83 -14.61
C PHE A 178 3.07 15.71 -15.50
N ASP A 179 4.24 15.89 -16.13
CA ASP A 179 4.91 14.83 -16.88
C ASP A 179 5.30 13.67 -15.96
N ILE A 180 5.87 13.93 -14.78
CA ILE A 180 6.18 12.90 -13.77
C ILE A 180 4.89 12.21 -13.30
N LYS A 181 3.85 12.99 -12.96
CA LYS A 181 2.56 12.46 -12.53
C LYS A 181 1.88 11.57 -13.59
N LYS A 182 2.09 11.84 -14.89
CA LYS A 182 1.58 11.04 -16.01
C LYS A 182 2.28 9.68 -16.13
N TYR A 183 3.60 9.63 -15.93
CA TYR A 183 4.38 8.41 -16.11
C TYR A 183 4.67 7.64 -14.81
N LEU A 184 4.27 8.17 -13.64
CA LEU A 184 4.49 7.57 -12.34
C LEU A 184 3.98 6.11 -12.26
N HIS A 185 4.90 5.16 -12.16
CA HIS A 185 4.65 3.72 -12.04
C HIS A 185 5.52 3.10 -10.94
N PHE A 186 5.13 1.91 -10.49
CA PHE A 186 5.79 1.22 -9.38
C PHE A 186 6.03 -0.29 -9.62
N ASN A 187 5.58 -0.82 -10.76
CA ASN A 187 5.79 -2.20 -11.18
C ASN A 187 5.67 -2.30 -12.71
N ASP A 188 6.24 -3.35 -13.30
CA ASP A 188 6.33 -3.53 -14.75
C ASP A 188 5.00 -3.99 -15.37
N ASN A 189 4.42 -3.19 -16.25
CA ASN A 189 3.20 -3.58 -16.95
C ASN A 189 3.37 -4.77 -17.92
N THR A 190 4.59 -5.23 -18.23
CA THR A 190 4.78 -6.44 -19.08
C THR A 190 4.60 -7.77 -18.35
N ALA A 191 4.60 -7.76 -17.01
CA ALA A 191 4.58 -8.97 -16.18
C ALA A 191 3.35 -9.03 -15.24
N ILE A 192 2.24 -8.41 -15.63
CA ILE A 192 1.00 -8.34 -14.84
C ILE A 192 0.47 -9.75 -14.55
N ASP A 193 0.16 -10.01 -13.28
CA ASP A 193 -0.41 -11.26 -12.79
C ASP A 193 -1.89 -11.11 -12.34
N SER A 194 -2.39 -12.03 -11.52
CA SER A 194 -3.76 -12.02 -10.99
C SER A 194 -3.95 -11.17 -9.72
N ASP A 195 -2.89 -10.55 -9.18
CA ASP A 195 -2.98 -9.67 -8.01
C ASP A 195 -3.69 -8.36 -8.37
N ARG A 196 -4.80 -8.07 -7.71
CA ARG A 196 -5.62 -6.88 -7.99
C ARG A 196 -4.94 -5.58 -7.53
N TYR A 197 -3.79 -5.67 -6.87
CA TYR A 197 -2.92 -4.55 -6.53
C TYR A 197 -1.52 -4.67 -7.16
N TYR A 198 -1.32 -5.52 -8.17
CA TYR A 198 -0.04 -5.77 -8.84
C TYR A 198 0.77 -4.49 -9.11
N LYS A 199 0.14 -3.48 -9.71
CA LYS A 199 0.78 -2.19 -10.09
C LYS A 199 1.35 -1.38 -8.93
N VAL A 200 0.98 -1.69 -7.69
CA VAL A 200 1.46 -1.04 -6.46
C VAL A 200 2.04 -2.02 -5.43
N ARG A 201 2.06 -3.33 -5.75
CA ARG A 201 2.50 -4.39 -4.84
C ARG A 201 3.95 -4.20 -4.34
N PRO A 202 4.94 -3.83 -5.17
CA PRO A 202 6.30 -3.60 -4.71
C PRO A 202 6.38 -2.53 -3.61
N ILE A 203 5.61 -1.45 -3.72
CA ILE A 203 5.58 -0.39 -2.70
C ILE A 203 5.01 -0.88 -1.38
N TYR A 204 3.94 -1.69 -1.39
CA TYR A 204 3.44 -2.29 -0.15
C TYR A 204 4.43 -3.29 0.49
N ILE A 205 5.21 -4.02 -0.32
CA ILE A 205 6.25 -4.91 0.20
C ILE A 205 7.35 -4.09 0.87
N LEU A 206 7.95 -3.15 0.14
CA LEU A 206 9.05 -2.30 0.63
C LEU A 206 8.64 -1.43 1.82
N LEU A 207 7.42 -0.90 1.83
CA LEU A 207 6.85 -0.18 2.98
C LEU A 207 6.75 -1.09 4.20
N ASN A 208 6.20 -2.29 4.05
CA ASN A 208 6.06 -3.24 5.16
C ASN A 208 7.42 -3.71 5.69
N GLU A 209 8.44 -3.86 4.85
CA GLU A 209 9.81 -4.14 5.27
C GLU A 209 10.40 -2.98 6.09
N ALA A 210 10.25 -1.74 5.60
CA ALA A 210 10.72 -0.55 6.32
C ALA A 210 10.01 -0.39 7.67
N LEU A 211 8.69 -0.57 7.73
CA LEU A 211 7.90 -0.54 8.97
C LEU A 211 8.35 -1.61 9.98
N GLN A 212 8.64 -2.83 9.53
CA GLN A 212 9.15 -3.89 10.40
C GLN A 212 10.62 -3.68 10.85
N LYS A 213 11.41 -2.94 10.05
CA LYS A 213 12.82 -2.59 10.33
C LYS A 213 12.94 -1.48 11.36
N PHE A 214 12.07 -0.45 11.30
CA PHE A 214 12.13 0.72 12.19
C PHE A 214 11.14 0.68 13.35
N GLY A 215 10.15 -0.22 13.34
CA GLY A 215 9.18 -0.36 14.42
C GLY A 215 9.71 -1.03 15.68
N VAL A 216 9.55 -0.38 16.83
CA VAL A 216 9.77 -1.00 18.15
C VAL A 216 8.55 -1.83 18.52
N PHE A 217 8.67 -3.15 18.44
CA PHE A 217 7.55 -4.07 18.65
C PHE A 217 6.93 -3.94 20.05
N ALA A 218 5.67 -3.51 20.13
CA ALA A 218 4.93 -3.38 21.38
C ALA A 218 4.16 -4.66 21.74
N GLU A 219 3.92 -4.87 23.04
CA GLU A 219 3.08 -5.98 23.53
C GLU A 219 1.61 -5.80 23.09
N HIS A 220 1.10 -4.57 23.15
CA HIS A 220 -0.27 -4.24 22.78
C HIS A 220 -0.36 -3.82 21.31
N LEU A 221 -0.85 -4.76 20.49
CA LEU A 221 -1.10 -4.57 19.06
C LEU A 221 -2.60 -4.64 18.76
N SER A 222 -3.05 -3.80 17.85
CA SER A 222 -4.42 -3.76 17.31
C SER A 222 -4.39 -4.01 15.81
N ILE A 223 -5.46 -4.61 15.29
CA ILE A 223 -5.73 -4.71 13.85
C ILE A 223 -7.05 -3.96 13.61
N ASP A 224 -7.01 -2.95 12.74
CA ASP A 224 -8.20 -2.18 12.33
C ASP A 224 -8.13 -1.83 10.84
N GLU A 225 -9.23 -1.32 10.32
CA GLU A 225 -9.48 -1.05 8.91
C GLU A 225 -9.60 0.44 8.60
N ARG A 226 -8.67 0.91 7.76
CA ARG A 226 -8.58 2.30 7.28
C ARG A 226 -9.07 2.41 5.84
N MET A 227 -9.82 3.48 5.55
CA MET A 227 -10.24 3.82 4.18
C MET A 227 -9.31 4.86 3.56
N VAL A 228 -8.78 4.58 2.37
CA VAL A 228 -8.09 5.53 1.50
C VAL A 228 -9.09 6.02 0.46
N ARG A 229 -9.42 7.32 0.51
CA ARG A 229 -10.45 7.94 -0.35
C ARG A 229 -10.10 7.78 -1.83
N TYR A 230 -11.03 7.22 -2.61
CA TYR A 230 -10.90 7.13 -4.07
C TYR A 230 -12.28 7.06 -4.71
N PHE A 231 -12.51 7.87 -5.75
CA PHE A 231 -13.80 7.99 -6.42
C PHE A 231 -13.85 7.34 -7.81
N GLY A 232 -12.70 7.16 -8.48
CA GLY A 232 -12.59 6.61 -9.83
C GLY A 232 -12.98 5.13 -9.96
N ARG A 233 -12.85 4.57 -11.16
CA ARG A 233 -13.28 3.21 -11.49
C ARG A 233 -12.19 2.19 -11.15
N HIS A 234 -12.37 1.40 -10.10
CA HIS A 234 -11.51 0.25 -9.79
C HIS A 234 -12.28 -0.84 -9.08
N GLY A 235 -12.05 -2.11 -9.43
CA GLY A 235 -12.80 -3.25 -8.90
C GLY A 235 -12.55 -3.59 -7.43
N CYS A 236 -11.53 -3.01 -6.80
CA CYS A 236 -11.28 -3.09 -5.34
C CYS A 236 -11.86 -1.91 -4.55
N LYS A 237 -12.53 -0.94 -5.21
CA LYS A 237 -13.18 0.18 -4.52
C LYS A 237 -14.37 -0.33 -3.71
N MET A 238 -14.38 -0.03 -2.41
CA MET A 238 -15.46 -0.39 -1.49
C MET A 238 -16.32 0.81 -1.12
N TYR A 239 -17.57 0.53 -0.77
CA TYR A 239 -18.44 1.44 -0.02
C TYR A 239 -18.57 0.95 1.42
N MET A 240 -18.29 1.83 2.40
CA MET A 240 -18.43 1.53 3.83
C MET A 240 -19.37 2.54 4.51
N LYS A 241 -20.59 2.09 4.81
CA LYS A 241 -21.59 2.88 5.55
C LYS A 241 -21.07 3.17 6.96
N GLY A 242 -21.13 4.43 7.40
CA GLY A 242 -20.73 4.86 8.74
C GLY A 242 -19.27 5.31 8.90
N LYS A 243 -18.36 5.00 7.96
CA LYS A 243 -16.99 5.55 7.99
C LYS A 243 -16.99 6.99 7.39
N PRO A 244 -16.15 7.93 7.88
CA PRO A 244 -16.07 9.30 7.34
C PRO A 244 -15.69 9.35 5.84
N VAL A 245 -14.80 8.45 5.43
CA VAL A 245 -14.50 8.16 4.02
C VAL A 245 -15.36 6.97 3.60
N LYS A 246 -16.49 7.26 2.94
CA LYS A 246 -17.45 6.22 2.53
C LYS A 246 -17.02 5.42 1.30
N PHE A 247 -16.28 6.02 0.37
CA PHE A 247 -15.83 5.38 -0.87
C PHE A 247 -14.29 5.39 -0.96
N GLY A 248 -13.71 4.24 -1.29
CA GLY A 248 -12.26 4.12 -1.42
C GLY A 248 -11.71 2.70 -1.29
N TYR A 249 -10.40 2.59 -1.12
CA TYR A 249 -9.73 1.32 -0.83
C TYR A 249 -9.73 1.05 0.67
N LYS A 250 -10.12 -0.16 1.06
CA LYS A 250 -9.98 -0.65 2.45
C LYS A 250 -8.57 -1.22 2.63
N LEU A 251 -7.86 -0.74 3.64
CA LEU A 251 -6.59 -1.28 4.11
C LEU A 251 -6.79 -1.90 5.49
N TRP A 252 -6.21 -3.07 5.72
CA TRP A 252 -6.00 -3.63 7.04
C TRP A 252 -4.64 -3.18 7.57
N ILE A 253 -4.61 -2.67 8.80
CA ILE A 253 -3.41 -2.14 9.43
C ILE A 253 -3.21 -2.82 10.79
N LEU A 254 -2.05 -3.44 10.97
CA LEU A 254 -1.54 -3.89 12.26
C LEU A 254 -0.74 -2.73 12.88
N SER A 255 -1.17 -2.22 14.03
CA SER A 255 -0.53 -1.08 14.72
C SER A 255 -0.34 -1.33 16.22
N SER A 256 0.69 -0.74 16.81
CA SER A 256 0.83 -0.64 18.28
C SER A 256 -0.12 0.38 18.89
N PHE A 257 -0.24 0.34 20.22
CA PHE A 257 -1.08 1.26 21.02
C PHE A 257 -0.76 2.75 20.83
N ASP A 258 0.46 3.10 20.43
CA ASP A 258 0.91 4.46 20.11
C ASP A 258 0.58 4.91 18.67
N GLY A 259 0.07 3.99 17.84
CA GLY A 259 -0.33 4.22 16.46
C GLY A 259 0.73 3.88 15.40
N TYR A 260 1.92 3.39 15.77
CA TYR A 260 2.92 2.97 14.77
C TYR A 260 2.43 1.75 13.97
N PRO A 261 2.38 1.79 12.63
CA PRO A 261 1.96 0.66 11.82
C PRO A 261 3.13 -0.31 11.57
N PHE A 262 2.94 -1.60 11.83
CA PHE A 262 3.90 -2.67 11.50
C PHE A 262 3.62 -3.33 10.16
N HIS A 263 2.35 -3.40 9.77
CA HIS A 263 1.96 -4.11 8.56
C HIS A 263 0.67 -3.54 7.97
N ILE A 264 0.66 -3.34 6.66
CA ILE A 264 -0.46 -2.78 5.88
C ILE A 264 -0.76 -3.74 4.73
N ILE A 265 -2.00 -4.23 4.65
CA ILE A 265 -2.48 -5.10 3.58
C ILE A 265 -3.70 -4.45 2.90
N PRO A 266 -3.65 -4.19 1.58
CA PRO A 266 -4.82 -3.72 0.84
C PRO A 266 -5.83 -4.86 0.64
N TYR A 267 -7.11 -4.61 0.92
CA TYR A 267 -8.17 -5.60 0.78
C TYR A 267 -8.56 -5.80 -0.70
N GLN A 268 -8.60 -7.06 -1.13
CA GLN A 268 -8.75 -7.48 -2.54
C GLN A 268 -10.18 -7.84 -2.94
N GLY A 269 -11.16 -7.73 -2.04
CA GLY A 269 -12.47 -8.38 -2.21
C GLY A 269 -12.49 -9.80 -1.64
N ALA A 270 -13.64 -10.47 -1.74
CA ALA A 270 -13.75 -11.89 -1.42
C ALA A 270 -13.23 -12.72 -2.60
N GLN A 271 -12.20 -13.53 -2.38
CA GLN A 271 -11.85 -14.62 -3.31
C GLN A 271 -12.85 -15.76 -3.09
N LYS A 272 -13.43 -16.28 -4.19
CA LYS A 272 -14.20 -17.52 -4.16
C LYS A 272 -13.23 -18.70 -4.20
N GLU A 273 -12.60 -19.01 -3.07
CA GLU A 273 -11.93 -20.29 -2.91
C GLU A 273 -12.98 -21.36 -2.54
N ASN A 274 -12.91 -22.53 -3.18
CA ASN A 274 -13.77 -23.67 -2.90
C ASN A 274 -13.34 -24.34 -1.59
N GLY A 275 -13.59 -23.65 -0.48
CA GLY A 275 -13.19 -24.03 0.87
C GLY A 275 -13.38 -22.83 1.79
N SER A 276 -14.17 -23.00 2.84
CA SER A 276 -14.59 -21.91 3.71
C SER A 276 -13.45 -21.40 4.61
N GLU A 277 -12.69 -20.42 4.14
CA GLU A 277 -11.92 -19.53 5.02
C GLU A 277 -12.35 -18.08 4.73
N ASN A 278 -12.83 -17.38 5.77
CA ASN A 278 -13.18 -15.98 5.61
C ASN A 278 -11.94 -15.14 5.35
N SER A 279 -12.06 -14.06 4.58
CA SER A 279 -10.92 -13.17 4.28
C SER A 279 -10.23 -12.64 5.55
N SER A 280 -10.97 -12.50 6.66
CA SER A 280 -10.44 -12.16 7.98
C SER A 280 -9.54 -13.25 8.57
N GLU A 281 -9.85 -14.53 8.37
CA GLU A 281 -9.08 -15.66 8.91
C GLU A 281 -7.76 -15.85 8.15
N ARG A 282 -7.77 -15.63 6.82
CA ARG A 282 -6.55 -15.60 6.00
C ARG A 282 -5.64 -14.42 6.35
N LEU A 283 -6.21 -13.22 6.52
CA LEU A 283 -5.48 -12.05 7.02
C LEU A 283 -4.90 -12.29 8.42
N ASP A 284 -5.67 -12.89 9.32
CA ASP A 284 -5.21 -13.26 10.65
C ASP A 284 -4.03 -14.24 10.58
N LYS A 285 -4.10 -15.28 9.75
CA LYS A 285 -3.00 -16.25 9.55
C LYS A 285 -1.76 -15.57 8.97
N ASP A 286 -1.90 -14.76 7.93
CA ASP A 286 -0.78 -14.05 7.32
C ASP A 286 -0.12 -13.09 8.33
N MET A 287 -0.91 -12.29 9.05
CA MET A 287 -0.41 -11.37 10.08
C MET A 287 0.15 -12.08 11.32
N LYS A 288 -0.36 -13.26 11.70
CA LYS A 288 0.17 -14.08 12.82
C LYS A 288 1.47 -14.77 12.45
N SER A 289 1.57 -15.37 11.26
CA SER A 289 2.80 -16.04 10.79
C SER A 289 4.03 -15.11 10.74
N LYS A 290 3.80 -13.80 10.59
CA LYS A 290 4.87 -12.77 10.61
C LYS A 290 5.31 -12.40 12.03
N LYS A 291 4.49 -12.64 13.07
CA LYS A 291 4.93 -12.52 14.48
C LYS A 291 5.91 -13.64 14.87
N GLU A 292 5.70 -14.84 14.33
CA GLU A 292 6.46 -16.05 14.67
C GLU A 292 7.82 -16.14 13.96
N LYS A 293 8.02 -15.44 12.83
CA LYS A 293 9.25 -15.50 12.02
C LYS A 293 10.43 -14.63 12.52
N LYS A 294 10.36 -14.00 13.69
CA LYS A 294 11.55 -13.48 14.37
C LYS A 294 12.12 -14.60 15.25
N PRO A 295 13.29 -15.18 14.93
CA PRO A 295 13.79 -16.34 15.66
C PRO A 295 14.10 -15.95 17.11
N TYR A 296 13.45 -16.62 18.05
CA TYR A 296 13.92 -16.67 19.42
C TYR A 296 15.32 -17.30 19.43
N PRO A 297 16.36 -16.66 19.99
CA PRO A 297 17.61 -17.34 20.23
C PRO A 297 17.34 -18.47 21.23
N LYS A 298 17.55 -19.71 20.79
CA LYS A 298 17.49 -20.88 21.69
C LYS A 298 18.62 -20.74 22.72
N GLN A 299 18.26 -20.80 23.99
CA GLN A 299 19.20 -20.99 25.11
C GLN A 299 19.66 -22.46 25.15
#